data_AF-A0AAU8JE30-F1
#
_entry.id   AF-A0AAU8JE30-F1
#
_cell.length_a   1.000
_cell.length_b   1.000
_cell.length_c   1.000
_cell.angle_alpha   90.00
_cell.angle_beta   90.00
_cell.angle_gamma   90.00
#
_symmetry.space_group_name_H-M   'P 1'
#
loop_
_entity.id
_entity.type
_entity.pdbx_description
1 polymer ?
#
loop_
_entity_poly.entity_id
_entity_poly.type
_entity_poly.pdbx_seq_one_letter_code
_entity_poly.pdbx_strand_id
1 'polypeptide(L)'
;MEKFQKSIAAMDKDEAAQKNDPERWKMNRDVLQYHLMGIQAEVDEYERLINCQYSQQIEIKVDCINKLPDALIKARIAAKMSQKELAKILGIDEKRVQEYENTDYQCASFVEILEVSTVLGVKFANAVVRVDFEEIEEMKKIAARWQKNKQVSQAAKI
;
A
#
# COMPACT_ATOMS: atom_id res chain seq x y z
N MET A 1 10.02 14.49 -6.72
CA MET A 1 9.06 15.44 -7.34
C MET A 1 9.73 16.42 -8.30
N GLU A 2 10.68 17.26 -7.83
CA GLU A 2 11.35 18.29 -8.65
C GLU A 2 12.03 17.73 -9.93
N LYS A 3 12.68 16.57 -9.84
CA LYS A 3 13.29 15.91 -11.01
C LYS A 3 12.26 15.54 -12.08
N PHE A 4 11.09 15.03 -11.69
CA PHE A 4 10.01 14.68 -12.63
C PHE A 4 9.40 15.93 -13.27
N GLN A 5 9.18 16.99 -12.49
CA GLN A 5 8.71 18.29 -13.00
C GLN A 5 9.69 18.87 -14.02
N LYS A 6 11.00 18.84 -13.71
CA LYS A 6 12.05 19.28 -14.62
C LYS A 6 12.10 18.45 -15.91
N SER A 7 11.95 17.13 -15.81
CA SER A 7 11.92 16.25 -17.00
C SER A 7 10.70 16.52 -17.89
N ILE A 8 9.50 16.67 -17.31
CA ILE A 8 8.29 17.04 -18.07
C ILE A 8 8.48 18.42 -18.72
N ALA A 9 8.99 19.41 -17.98
CA ALA A 9 9.23 20.75 -18.51
C ALA A 9 10.31 20.78 -19.62
N ALA A 10 11.28 19.88 -19.58
CA ALA A 10 12.28 19.71 -20.64
C ALA A 10 11.65 19.06 -21.89
N MET A 11 10.80 18.04 -21.71
CA MET A 11 10.07 17.39 -22.80
C MET A 11 9.06 18.32 -23.47
N ASP A 12 8.38 19.17 -22.69
CA ASP A 12 7.40 20.13 -23.20
C ASP A 12 8.07 21.27 -24.00
N LYS A 13 9.39 21.49 -23.85
CA LYS A 13 10.19 22.44 -24.63
C LYS A 13 10.77 21.87 -25.92
N ASP A 14 10.77 20.55 -26.07
CA ASP A 14 11.29 19.88 -27.27
C ASP A 14 10.18 19.76 -28.33
N GLU A 15 9.90 20.88 -29.01
CA GLU A 15 8.90 20.96 -30.08
C GLU A 15 9.22 20.02 -31.26
N ALA A 16 10.50 19.70 -31.47
CA ALA A 16 10.93 18.77 -32.52
C ALA A 16 10.52 17.33 -32.18
N ALA A 17 10.74 16.89 -30.93
CA ALA A 17 10.27 15.58 -30.47
C ALA A 17 8.74 15.46 -30.52
N GLN A 18 8.02 16.53 -30.18
CA GLN A 18 6.56 16.57 -30.24
C GLN A 18 6.02 16.44 -31.68
N LYS A 19 6.73 17.00 -32.66
CA LYS A 19 6.33 16.98 -34.08
C LYS A 19 6.78 15.71 -34.82
N ASN A 20 7.95 15.17 -34.48
CA ASN A 20 8.55 14.03 -35.18
C ASN A 20 7.92 12.69 -34.78
N ASP A 21 7.53 12.53 -33.51
CA ASP A 21 6.88 11.31 -33.01
C ASP A 21 5.89 11.66 -31.87
N PRO A 22 4.69 12.18 -32.22
CA PRO A 22 3.73 12.70 -31.24
C PRO A 22 3.22 11.62 -30.27
N GLU A 23 3.05 10.39 -30.74
CA GLU A 23 2.54 9.28 -29.92
C GLU A 23 3.55 8.89 -28.85
N ARG A 24 4.82 8.71 -29.23
CA ARG A 24 5.88 8.35 -28.28
C ARG A 24 6.16 9.48 -27.30
N TRP A 25 6.15 10.73 -27.76
CA TRP A 25 6.27 11.90 -26.89
C TRP A 25 5.16 11.92 -25.83
N LYS A 26 3.91 11.74 -26.26
CA LYS A 26 2.75 11.74 -25.38
C LYS A 26 2.81 10.59 -24.36
N MET A 27 3.10 9.36 -24.81
CA MET A 27 3.19 8.20 -23.92
C MET A 27 4.24 8.41 -22.82
N ASN A 28 5.43 8.87 -23.18
CA ASN A 28 6.51 9.13 -22.22
C ASN A 28 6.11 10.23 -21.22
N ARG A 29 5.44 11.27 -21.71
CA ARG A 29 4.93 12.37 -20.88
C ARG A 29 3.87 11.87 -19.90
N ASP A 30 2.91 11.08 -20.38
CA ASP A 30 1.82 10.53 -19.59
C ASP A 30 2.35 9.61 -18.48
N VAL A 31 3.37 8.79 -18.76
CA VAL A 31 4.03 7.96 -17.74
C VAL A 31 4.68 8.81 -16.65
N LEU A 32 5.45 9.83 -17.01
CA LEU A 32 6.08 10.73 -16.03
C LEU A 32 5.04 11.50 -15.22
N GLN A 33 3.96 11.93 -15.87
CA GLN A 33 2.85 12.62 -15.22
C GLN A 33 2.12 11.70 -14.23
N TYR A 34 1.84 10.46 -14.61
CA TYR A 34 1.23 9.46 -13.72
C TYR A 34 2.08 9.23 -12.46
N HIS A 35 3.39 9.04 -12.62
CA HIS A 35 4.29 8.89 -11.47
C HIS A 35 4.34 10.13 -10.58
N LEU A 36 4.36 11.32 -11.18
CA LEU A 36 4.34 12.58 -10.43
C LEU A 36 3.05 12.73 -9.63
N MET A 37 1.90 12.44 -10.24
CA MET A 37 0.60 12.48 -9.58
C MET A 37 0.53 11.48 -8.43
N GLY A 38 1.09 10.28 -8.59
CA GLY A 38 1.17 9.29 -7.50
C GLY A 38 1.96 9.81 -6.30
N ILE A 39 3.16 10.35 -6.53
CA ILE A 39 3.99 10.91 -5.45
C ILE A 39 3.31 12.11 -4.80
N GLN A 40 2.66 12.98 -5.59
CA GLN A 40 1.92 14.12 -5.04
C GLN A 40 0.78 13.65 -4.13
N ALA A 41 0.02 12.64 -4.56
CA ALA A 41 -1.05 12.07 -3.75
C ALA A 41 -0.52 11.48 -2.43
N GLU A 42 0.64 10.83 -2.44
CA GLU A 42 1.28 10.34 -1.20
C GLU A 42 1.71 11.48 -0.26
N VAL A 43 2.24 12.58 -0.80
CA VAL A 43 2.60 13.77 -0.01
C VAL A 43 1.35 14.42 0.58
N ASP A 44 0.31 14.64 -0.24
CA ASP A 44 -0.94 15.25 0.19
C ASP A 44 -1.63 14.39 1.26
N GLU A 45 -1.57 13.06 1.11
CA GLU A 45 -2.03 12.09 2.12
C GLU A 45 -1.29 12.28 3.43
N TYR A 46 0.05 12.32 3.39
CA TYR A 46 0.87 12.52 4.58
C TYR A 46 0.59 13.85 5.27
N GLU A 47 0.49 14.93 4.50
CA GLU A 47 0.16 16.27 5.02
C GLU A 47 -1.23 16.29 5.66
N ARG A 48 -2.21 15.60 5.07
CA ARG A 48 -3.54 15.47 5.66
C ARG A 48 -3.50 14.73 7.01
N LEU A 49 -2.71 13.66 7.09
CA LEU A 49 -2.56 12.88 8.34
C LEU A 49 -1.87 13.71 9.43
N ILE A 50 -0.75 14.37 9.13
CA ILE A 50 0.03 15.11 10.14
C ILE A 50 -0.68 16.39 10.61
N ASN A 51 -1.43 17.05 9.72
CA ASN A 51 -2.13 18.30 10.03
C ASN A 51 -3.52 18.07 10.63
N CYS A 52 -3.96 16.82 10.81
CA CYS A 52 -5.25 16.55 11.44
C CYS A 52 -5.28 17.07 12.89
N GLN A 53 -6.45 17.60 13.28
CA GLN A 53 -6.71 18.05 14.64
C GLN A 53 -7.38 16.92 15.42
N TYR A 54 -6.98 16.71 16.67
CA TYR A 54 -7.53 15.65 17.53
C TYR A 54 -9.05 15.73 17.78
N SER A 55 -9.68 16.85 17.45
CA SER A 55 -11.12 17.06 17.53
C SER A 55 -11.91 16.49 16.34
N GLN A 56 -11.23 16.08 15.27
CA GLN A 56 -11.85 15.55 14.05
C GLN A 56 -11.53 14.07 13.89
N GLN A 57 -12.57 13.25 13.68
CA GLN A 57 -12.39 11.87 13.27
C GLN A 57 -11.81 11.85 11.86
N ILE A 58 -10.75 11.08 11.65
CA ILE A 58 -10.14 10.89 10.34
C ILE A 58 -10.59 9.55 9.76
N GLU A 59 -11.01 9.58 8.49
CA GLU A 59 -11.35 8.37 7.75
C GLU A 59 -10.18 8.00 6.85
N ILE A 60 -9.70 6.77 7.00
CA ILE A 60 -8.66 6.18 6.14
C ILE A 60 -9.35 5.10 5.30
N LYS A 61 -9.39 5.31 3.98
CA LYS A 61 -10.00 4.35 3.06
C LYS A 61 -9.07 3.15 2.88
N VAL A 62 -9.64 1.95 3.00
CA VAL A 62 -8.94 0.68 2.78
C VAL A 62 -9.65 -0.06 1.65
N ASP A 63 -8.98 -0.18 0.49
CA ASP A 63 -9.61 -0.79 -0.70
C ASP A 63 -9.65 -2.33 -0.62
N CYS A 64 -8.68 -2.96 0.04
CA CYS A 64 -8.62 -4.41 0.21
C CYS A 64 -7.95 -4.80 1.53
N ILE A 65 -8.20 -6.02 2.00
CA ILE A 65 -7.70 -6.51 3.30
C ILE A 65 -6.18 -6.43 3.43
N ASN A 66 -5.45 -6.61 2.32
CA ASN A 66 -3.98 -6.53 2.27
C ASN A 66 -3.45 -5.10 2.50
N LYS A 67 -4.32 -4.09 2.45
CA LYS A 67 -3.98 -2.68 2.75
C LYS A 67 -4.34 -2.26 4.18
N LEU A 68 -4.82 -3.19 5.00
CA LEU A 68 -5.05 -2.92 6.43
C LEU A 68 -3.77 -2.49 7.18
N PRO A 69 -2.58 -3.08 6.95
CA PRO A 69 -1.35 -2.63 7.59
C PRO A 69 -1.03 -1.16 7.32
N ASP A 70 -1.19 -0.71 6.08
CA ASP A 70 -1.00 0.69 5.68
C ASP A 70 -1.93 1.63 6.48
N ALA A 71 -3.19 1.22 6.70
CA ALA A 71 -4.12 2.00 7.51
C ALA A 71 -3.69 2.14 8.98
N LEU A 72 -3.07 1.12 9.56
CA LEU A 72 -2.54 1.19 10.94
C LEU A 72 -1.38 2.19 11.03
N ILE A 73 -0.47 2.17 10.06
CA ILE A 73 0.66 3.12 10.00
C ILE A 73 0.13 4.54 9.85
N LYS A 74 -0.82 4.77 8.94
CA LYS A 74 -1.47 6.07 8.74
C LYS A 74 -2.20 6.55 9.99
N ALA A 75 -2.90 5.68 10.70
CA ALA A 75 -3.54 6.01 11.97
C ALA A 75 -2.52 6.44 13.03
N ARG A 76 -1.37 5.74 13.13
CA ARG A 76 -0.28 6.14 14.03
C ARG A 76 0.24 7.54 13.69
N ILE A 77 0.48 7.83 12.41
CA ILE A 77 0.93 9.15 11.95
C ILE A 77 -0.10 10.22 12.28
N ALA A 78 -1.39 9.97 12.03
CA ALA A 78 -2.47 10.89 12.38
C ALA A 78 -2.55 11.15 13.90
N ALA A 79 -2.30 10.12 14.72
CA ALA A 79 -2.20 10.27 16.17
C ALA A 79 -0.96 11.05 16.63
N LYS A 80 -0.01 11.37 15.73
CA LYS A 80 1.30 11.96 16.01
C LYS A 80 2.14 11.15 17.00
N MET A 81 1.92 9.83 16.97
CA MET A 81 2.60 8.89 17.85
C MET A 81 3.86 8.38 17.15
N SER A 82 5.01 8.46 17.82
CA SER A 82 6.24 7.84 17.35
C SER A 82 6.19 6.30 17.50
N GLN A 83 7.02 5.58 16.75
CA GLN A 83 7.15 4.12 16.90
C GLN A 83 7.57 3.73 18.33
N LYS A 84 8.41 4.56 18.97
CA LYS A 84 8.83 4.40 20.37
C LYS A 84 7.66 4.54 21.35
N GLU A 85 6.79 5.52 21.14
CA GLU A 85 5.59 5.70 21.98
C GLU A 85 4.61 4.54 21.81
N LEU A 86 4.40 4.10 20.57
CA LEU A 86 3.58 2.92 20.29
C LEU A 86 4.15 1.66 20.98
N ALA A 87 5.45 1.43 20.86
CA ALA A 87 6.14 0.31 21.52
C ALA A 87 5.98 0.36 23.05
N LYS A 88 6.09 1.56 23.64
CA LYS A 88 5.89 1.76 25.08
C LYS A 88 4.47 1.41 25.53
N ILE A 89 3.44 1.75 24.75
CA ILE A 89 2.05 1.44 25.08
C ILE A 89 1.77 -0.07 24.92
N LEU A 90 2.34 -0.69 23.88
CA LEU A 90 2.23 -2.13 23.62
C LEU A 90 3.07 -2.99 24.59
N GLY A 91 4.05 -2.39 25.29
CA GLY A 91 4.96 -3.12 26.17
C GLY A 91 6.00 -3.97 25.42
N ILE A 92 6.34 -3.59 24.18
CA ILE A 92 7.31 -4.30 23.33
C ILE A 92 8.53 -3.42 23.00
N ASP A 93 9.55 -4.02 22.40
CA ASP A 93 10.74 -3.30 21.94
C ASP A 93 10.44 -2.42 20.72
N GLU A 94 11.05 -1.23 20.64
CA GLU A 94 10.88 -0.31 19.51
C GLU A 94 11.25 -0.94 18.17
N LYS A 95 12.30 -1.78 18.14
CA LYS A 95 12.70 -2.48 16.91
C LYS A 95 11.62 -3.44 16.40
N ARG A 96 10.80 -3.99 17.30
CA ARG A 96 9.69 -4.87 16.92
C ARG A 96 8.59 -4.10 16.21
N VAL A 97 8.26 -2.89 16.70
CA VAL A 97 7.34 -1.98 15.99
C VAL A 97 7.91 -1.56 14.64
N GLN A 98 9.20 -1.23 14.58
CA GLN A 98 9.87 -0.91 13.32
C GLN A 98 9.82 -2.09 12.34
N GLU A 99 10.06 -3.32 12.80
CA GLU A 99 9.96 -4.53 11.99
C GLU A 99 8.54 -4.73 11.45
N TYR A 100 7.51 -4.54 12.28
CA TYR A 100 6.12 -4.59 11.82
C TYR A 100 5.85 -3.58 10.71
N GLU A 101 6.18 -2.30 10.92
CA GLU A 101 5.90 -1.26 9.91
C GLU A 101 6.73 -1.44 8.64
N ASN A 102 7.98 -1.90 8.74
CA ASN A 102 8.86 -2.13 7.58
C ASN A 102 8.47 -3.37 6.76
N THR A 103 7.76 -4.33 7.36
CA THR A 103 7.33 -5.57 6.70
C THR A 103 5.85 -5.57 6.35
N ASP A 104 5.17 -4.42 6.41
CA ASP A 104 3.71 -4.32 6.25
C ASP A 104 2.96 -5.32 7.16
N TYR A 105 3.46 -5.50 8.39
CA TYR A 105 2.94 -6.43 9.39
C TYR A 105 2.89 -7.90 8.94
N GLN A 106 3.61 -8.29 7.88
CA GLN A 106 3.62 -9.67 7.38
C GLN A 106 4.14 -10.68 8.42
N CYS A 107 5.04 -10.24 9.30
CA CYS A 107 5.60 -11.04 10.38
C CYS A 107 4.80 -10.94 11.70
N ALA A 108 3.74 -10.12 11.74
CA ALA A 108 2.88 -9.98 12.90
C ALA A 108 1.78 -11.04 12.88
N SER A 109 1.55 -11.67 14.02
CA SER A 109 0.37 -12.47 14.27
C SER A 109 -0.88 -11.60 14.26
N PHE A 110 -2.01 -12.24 14.00
CA PHE A 110 -3.31 -11.56 14.04
C PHE A 110 -3.60 -10.91 15.40
N VAL A 111 -3.12 -11.50 16.50
CA VAL A 111 -3.28 -10.94 17.85
C VAL A 111 -2.49 -9.64 18.00
N GLU A 112 -1.22 -9.62 17.56
CA GLU A 112 -0.38 -8.40 17.58
C GLU A 112 -1.02 -7.28 16.75
N ILE A 113 -1.61 -7.60 15.58
CA ILE A 113 -2.35 -6.63 14.75
C ILE A 113 -3.57 -6.06 15.49
N LEU A 114 -4.34 -6.90 16.20
CA LEU A 114 -5.48 -6.47 16.98
C LEU A 114 -5.08 -5.57 18.16
N GLU A 115 -4.00 -5.89 18.85
CA GLU A 115 -3.46 -5.06 19.93
C GLU A 115 -3.06 -3.66 19.42
N VAL A 116 -2.33 -3.61 18.30
CA VAL A 116 -1.98 -2.34 17.65
C VAL A 116 -3.23 -1.56 17.25
N SER A 117 -4.21 -2.21 16.62
CA SER A 117 -5.46 -1.55 16.23
C SER A 117 -6.22 -0.97 17.43
N THR A 118 -6.19 -1.67 18.57
CA THR A 118 -6.83 -1.25 19.82
C THR A 118 -6.13 -0.04 20.42
N VAL A 119 -4.80 -0.07 20.50
CA VAL A 119 -3.98 1.04 21.00
C VAL A 119 -4.16 2.29 20.15
N LEU A 120 -4.23 2.14 18.83
CA LEU A 120 -4.43 3.25 17.89
C LEU A 120 -5.90 3.70 17.78
N GLY A 121 -6.83 3.01 18.44
CA GLY A 121 -8.26 3.33 18.39
C GLY A 121 -8.90 3.15 17.00
N VAL A 122 -8.30 2.31 16.15
CA VAL A 122 -8.75 2.09 14.77
C VAL A 122 -10.01 1.23 14.78
N LYS A 123 -11.06 1.71 14.10
CA LYS A 123 -12.33 1.00 13.93
C LYS A 123 -12.81 1.15 12.50
N PHE A 124 -13.53 0.14 12.00
CA PHE A 124 -14.25 0.28 10.75
C PHE A 124 -15.51 1.11 10.97
N ALA A 125 -15.63 2.23 10.26
CA ALA A 125 -16.88 3.00 10.22
C ALA A 125 -17.97 2.22 9.47
N ASN A 126 -17.62 1.62 8.32
CA ASN A 126 -18.44 0.72 7.54
C ASN A 126 -17.55 -0.42 6.98
N ALA A 127 -18.00 -1.66 7.08
CA ALA A 127 -17.26 -2.81 6.55
C ALA A 127 -18.15 -3.66 5.65
N VAL A 128 -17.76 -3.80 4.38
CA VAL A 128 -18.43 -4.67 3.42
C VAL A 128 -17.36 -5.52 2.73
N VAL A 129 -17.43 -6.83 2.93
CA VAL A 129 -16.55 -7.78 2.24
C VAL A 129 -17.31 -8.34 1.05
N ARG A 130 -16.75 -8.16 -0.15
CA ARG A 130 -17.26 -8.79 -1.37
C ARG A 130 -16.52 -10.09 -1.59
N VAL A 131 -17.26 -11.14 -1.91
CA VAL A 131 -16.71 -12.45 -2.25
C VAL A 131 -16.86 -12.62 -3.75
N ASP A 132 -15.73 -12.74 -4.44
CA ASP A 132 -15.69 -13.06 -5.86
C ASP A 132 -15.67 -14.58 -6.04
N PHE A 133 -16.83 -15.16 -6.36
CA PHE A 133 -16.94 -16.60 -6.54
C PHE A 133 -16.29 -17.09 -7.85
N GLU A 134 -16.14 -16.22 -8.85
CA GLU A 134 -15.48 -16.57 -10.10
C GLU A 134 -13.97 -16.70 -9.86
N GLU A 135 -13.37 -15.73 -9.19
CA GLU A 135 -11.96 -15.77 -8.78
C GLU A 135 -11.67 -17.00 -7.91
N ILE A 136 -12.55 -17.33 -6.96
CA ILE A 136 -12.41 -18.54 -6.13
C ILE A 136 -12.36 -19.81 -6.99
N GLU A 137 -13.22 -19.92 -8.00
CA GLU A 137 -13.27 -21.10 -8.87
C GLU A 137 -12.04 -21.19 -9.80
N GLU A 138 -11.53 -20.06 -10.27
CA GLU A 138 -10.26 -20.00 -10.98
C GLU A 138 -9.09 -20.48 -10.10
N MET A 139 -9.04 -20.03 -8.84
CA MET A 139 -8.00 -20.44 -7.90
C MET A 139 -8.06 -21.95 -7.59
N LYS A 140 -9.25 -22.55 -7.50
CA LYS A 140 -9.39 -24.01 -7.38
C LYS A 140 -8.82 -24.74 -8.60
N LYS A 141 -9.11 -24.27 -9.81
CA LYS A 141 -8.55 -24.86 -11.05
C LYS A 141 -7.03 -24.76 -11.08
N ILE A 142 -6.47 -23.62 -10.66
CA ILE A 142 -5.03 -23.41 -10.54
C ILE A 142 -4.43 -24.40 -9.52
N ALA A 143 -5.03 -24.51 -8.34
CA ALA A 143 -4.58 -25.44 -7.29
C ALA A 143 -4.61 -26.90 -7.77
N ALA A 144 -5.65 -27.32 -8.48
CA ALA A 144 -5.75 -28.65 -9.07
C ALA A 144 -4.64 -28.93 -10.10
N ARG A 145 -4.27 -27.93 -10.93
CA ARG A 145 -3.12 -28.03 -11.85
C ARG A 145 -1.80 -28.22 -11.09
N TRP A 146 -1.60 -27.50 -10.00
CA TRP A 146 -0.38 -27.61 -9.19
C TRP A 146 -0.28 -28.99 -8.50
N GLN A 147 -1.39 -29.51 -8.00
CA GLN A 147 -1.45 -30.87 -7.44
C GLN A 147 -1.14 -31.94 -8.47
N LYS A 148 -1.70 -31.81 -9.69
CA LYS A 148 -1.42 -32.74 -10.80
C LYS A 148 0.07 -32.71 -11.19
N ASN A 149 0.67 -31.52 -11.29
CA ASN A 149 2.08 -31.37 -11.61
C ASN A 149 3.00 -31.95 -10.52
N LYS A 150 2.68 -31.76 -9.23
CA LYS A 150 3.42 -32.39 -8.12
C LYS A 150 3.41 -33.92 -8.20
N GLN A 151 2.26 -34.52 -8.52
CA GLN A 151 2.14 -35.98 -8.66
C GLN A 151 2.95 -36.53 -9.85
N VAL A 152 2.94 -35.83 -10.99
CA VAL A 152 3.72 -36.22 -12.18
C VAL A 152 5.24 -36.11 -11.92
N SER A 153 5.70 -35.04 -11.27
CA SER A 153 7.12 -34.88 -10.91
C SER A 153 7.61 -35.89 -9.86
N GLN A 154 6.72 -36.43 -9.04
CA GLN A 154 7.03 -37.46 -8.05
C GLN A 154 7.04 -38.86 -8.67
N ALA A 155 6.17 -39.13 -9.64
CA ALA A 155 6.15 -40.38 -10.41
C ALA A 155 7.33 -40.51 -11.40
N ALA A 156 7.86 -39.39 -11.92
CA ALA A 156 9.01 -39.39 -12.83
C ALA A 156 10.39 -39.51 -12.13
N LYS A 157 10.41 -39.60 -10.78
CA LYS A 157 11.63 -39.80 -9.97
C LYS A 157 11.81 -41.24 -9.47
N ILE A 158 10.93 -42.16 -9.89
CA ILE A 158 10.96 -43.61 -9.61
C ILE A 158 11.33 -44.31 -10.93
#